data_AF-A0A3D6C1J3-F1
#
_entry.id   AF-A0A3D6C1J3-F1
#
_cell.length_a   1.000
_cell.length_b   1.000
_cell.length_c   1.000
_cell.angle_alpha   90.00
_cell.angle_beta   90.00
_cell.angle_gamma   90.00
#
_symmetry.space_group_name_H-M   'P 1'
#
loop_
_entity.id
_entity.type
_entity.pdbx_description
1 polymer ?
#
loop_
_entity_poly.entity_id
_entity_poly.type
_entity_poly.pdbx_seq_one_letter_code
_entity_poly.pdbx_strand_id
1 'polypeptide(L)'
;MSDTVTPHQQANLARKALKLEKTRQEILQSEGQHALDMILGSSSPATLIQSFPEQDLYYLMHKVGIHDFTPVLARASSQQWEYILDVEVWDDDRL
;
A
#
# COMPACT_ATOMS: atom_id res chain seq x y z
N MET A 1 -3.09 -30.85 16.06
CA MET A 1 -1.72 -30.81 15.50
C MET A 1 -1.26 -29.38 15.62
N SER A 2 -0.35 -29.10 16.55
CA SER A 2 0.05 -27.73 16.88
C SER A 2 1.30 -27.37 16.10
N ASP A 3 1.16 -26.54 15.07
CA ASP A 3 2.30 -25.96 14.35
C ASP A 3 2.96 -24.89 15.22
N THR A 4 3.90 -25.30 16.08
CA THR A 4 4.73 -24.36 16.83
C THR A 4 5.78 -23.78 15.89
N VAL A 5 5.58 -22.52 15.47
CA VAL A 5 6.56 -21.74 14.70
C VAL A 5 7.88 -21.68 15.47
N THR A 6 8.97 -22.12 14.83
CA THR A 6 10.30 -22.15 15.44
C THR A 6 10.87 -20.74 15.66
N PRO A 7 11.77 -20.52 16.64
CA PRO A 7 12.35 -19.19 16.91
C PRO A 7 12.99 -18.50 15.70
N HIS A 8 13.63 -19.28 14.81
CA HIS A 8 14.23 -18.75 13.58
C HIS A 8 13.18 -18.28 12.56
N GLN A 9 12.04 -18.96 12.48
CA GLN A 9 10.93 -18.54 11.62
C GLN A 9 10.31 -17.23 12.14
N GLN A 10 10.13 -17.10 13.45
CA GLN A 10 9.65 -15.85 14.07
C GLN A 10 10.59 -14.67 13.78
N ALA A 11 11.90 -14.85 13.96
CA ALA A 11 12.90 -13.82 13.66
C ALA A 11 12.89 -13.40 12.18
N ASN A 12 12.71 -14.35 11.26
CA ASN A 12 12.64 -14.07 9.83
C ASN A 12 11.36 -13.30 9.46
N LEU A 13 10.21 -13.62 10.07
CA LEU A 13 8.96 -12.89 9.87
C LEU A 13 9.08 -11.44 10.37
N ALA A 14 9.63 -11.24 11.57
CA ALA A 14 9.86 -9.90 12.12
C ALA A 14 10.77 -9.05 11.22
N ARG A 15 11.86 -9.63 10.69
CA ARG A 15 12.74 -8.95 9.74
C ARG A 15 12.05 -8.59 8.44
N LYS A 16 11.22 -9.49 7.90
CA LYS A 16 10.43 -9.21 6.69
C LYS A 16 9.42 -8.08 6.92
N ALA A 17 8.73 -8.09 8.06
CA ALA A 17 7.78 -7.05 8.43
C ALA A 17 8.47 -5.68 8.56
N LEU A 18 9.63 -5.62 9.25
CA LEU A 18 10.40 -4.38 9.38
C LEU A 18 10.89 -3.86 8.02
N LYS A 19 11.36 -4.75 7.14
CA LYS A 19 11.78 -4.37 5.79
C LYS A 19 10.61 -3.80 4.99
N LEU A 20 9.45 -4.45 5.05
CA LEU A 20 8.26 -4.02 4.34
C LEU A 20 7.78 -2.64 4.82
N GLU A 21 7.78 -2.42 6.14
CA GLU A 21 7.46 -1.12 6.73
C GLU A 21 8.41 -0.03 6.25
N LYS A 22 9.73 -0.28 6.29
CA LYS A 22 10.73 0.66 5.80
C LYS A 22 10.51 1.01 4.32
N THR A 23 10.22 0.01 3.49
CA THR A 23 9.93 0.22 2.07
C THR A 23 8.68 1.10 1.87
N ARG A 24 7.60 0.87 2.63
CA ARG A 24 6.42 1.74 2.55
C ARG A 24 6.72 3.18 2.95
N GLN A 25 7.48 3.38 4.03
CA GLN A 25 7.87 4.72 4.47
C GLN A 25 8.73 5.44 3.42
N GLU A 26 9.68 4.75 2.79
CA GLU A 26 10.51 5.32 1.71
C GLU A 26 9.65 5.74 0.50
N ILE A 27 8.63 4.96 0.15
CA ILE A 27 7.67 5.29 -0.92
C ILE A 27 6.84 6.52 -0.56
N LEU A 28 6.29 6.58 0.67
CA LEU A 28 5.48 7.71 1.13
C LEU A 28 6.25 9.03 1.16
N GLN A 29 7.55 8.98 1.45
CA GLN A 29 8.45 10.14 1.49
C GLN A 29 8.96 10.54 0.10
N SER A 30 8.88 9.67 -0.90
CA SER A 30 9.36 9.94 -2.27
C SER A 30 8.42 10.84 -3.06
N GLU A 31 8.95 11.64 -3.98
CA GLU A 31 8.14 12.40 -4.95
C GLU A 31 7.21 11.48 -5.74
N GLY A 32 6.04 11.98 -6.17
CA GLY A 32 4.95 11.17 -6.74
C GLY A 32 5.42 10.19 -7.81
N GLN A 33 6.06 10.68 -8.88
CA GLN A 33 6.54 9.80 -9.96
C GLN A 33 7.54 8.73 -9.47
N HIS A 34 8.46 9.11 -8.57
CA HIS A 34 9.43 8.16 -8.01
C HIS A 34 8.75 7.12 -7.12
N ALA A 35 7.74 7.52 -6.33
CA ALA A 35 6.93 6.59 -5.54
C ALA A 35 6.21 5.57 -6.43
N LEU A 36 5.63 6.02 -7.55
CA LEU A 36 5.00 5.14 -8.53
C LEU A 36 6.00 4.15 -9.13
N ASP A 37 7.17 4.62 -9.55
CA ASP A 37 8.23 3.79 -10.12
C ASP A 37 8.71 2.73 -9.11
N MET A 38 8.86 3.09 -7.84
CA MET A 38 9.22 2.16 -6.76
C MET A 38 8.15 1.08 -6.54
N ILE A 39 6.87 1.43 -6.57
CA ILE A 39 5.77 0.48 -6.40
C ILE A 39 5.75 -0.53 -7.56
N LEU A 40 5.74 -0.02 -8.80
CA LEU A 40 5.63 -0.84 -10.00
C LEU A 40 6.90 -1.65 -10.29
N GLY A 41 8.07 -1.13 -9.89
CA GLY A 41 9.37 -1.81 -10.02
C GLY A 41 9.69 -2.81 -8.91
N SER A 42 8.83 -2.95 -7.89
CA SER A 42 9.07 -3.90 -6.81
C SER A 42 9.00 -5.36 -7.31
N SER A 43 9.68 -6.28 -6.61
CA SER A 43 9.67 -7.70 -6.99
C SER A 43 8.29 -8.36 -6.86
N SER A 44 7.36 -7.73 -6.13
CA SER A 44 6.00 -8.24 -5.93
C SER A 44 5.00 -7.08 -5.76
N PRO A 45 4.68 -6.35 -6.85
CA PRO A 45 3.90 -5.11 -6.79
C PRO A 45 2.54 -5.30 -6.14
N ALA A 46 1.79 -6.34 -6.52
CA ALA A 46 0.46 -6.60 -5.94
C ALA A 46 0.53 -6.79 -4.42
N THR A 47 1.50 -7.54 -3.91
CA THR A 47 1.67 -7.75 -2.46
C THR A 47 2.10 -6.48 -1.75
N LEU A 48 2.97 -5.67 -2.36
CA LEU A 48 3.38 -4.39 -1.80
C LEU A 48 2.19 -3.42 -1.72
N ILE A 49 1.43 -3.29 -2.81
CA ILE A 49 0.23 -2.43 -2.91
C ILE A 49 -0.78 -2.82 -1.81
N GLN A 50 -1.11 -4.10 -1.71
CA GLN A 50 -2.06 -4.61 -0.71
C GLN A 50 -1.54 -4.55 0.72
N SER A 51 -0.25 -4.27 0.91
CA SER A 51 0.33 -4.09 2.24
C SER A 51 0.24 -2.66 2.78
N PHE A 52 -0.10 -1.69 1.93
CA PHE A 52 -0.32 -0.32 2.39
C PHE A 52 -1.62 -0.22 3.19
N PRO A 53 -1.63 0.53 4.31
CA PRO A 53 -2.87 1.03 4.89
C PRO A 53 -3.69 1.77 3.84
N GLU A 54 -5.01 1.74 3.96
CA GLU A 54 -5.92 2.31 2.96
C GLU A 54 -5.72 3.82 2.82
N GLN A 55 -5.55 4.51 3.94
CA GLN A 55 -5.24 5.94 4.03
C GLN A 55 -3.95 6.32 3.29
N ASP A 56 -2.91 5.50 3.45
CA ASP A 56 -1.61 5.73 2.80
C ASP A 56 -1.70 5.51 1.29
N LEU A 57 -2.46 4.49 0.85
CA LEU A 57 -2.68 4.24 -0.57
C LEU A 57 -3.50 5.36 -1.22
N TYR A 58 -4.54 5.85 -0.54
CA TYR A 58 -5.32 7.01 -0.96
C TYR A 58 -4.45 8.26 -1.07
N TYR A 59 -3.61 8.52 -0.08
CA TYR A 59 -2.65 9.62 -0.13
C TYR A 59 -1.71 9.51 -1.35
N LEU A 60 -1.17 8.31 -1.61
CA LEU A 60 -0.32 8.07 -2.78
C LEU A 60 -1.06 8.29 -4.11
N MET A 61 -2.33 7.90 -4.20
CA MET A 61 -3.15 8.15 -5.39
C MET A 61 -3.22 9.63 -5.73
N HIS A 62 -3.45 10.51 -4.75
CA HIS A 62 -3.46 11.95 -4.99
C HIS A 62 -2.07 12.54 -5.21
N LYS A 63 -1.05 12.02 -4.52
CA LYS A 63 0.34 12.47 -4.69
C LYS A 63 0.87 12.19 -6.09
N VAL A 64 0.54 11.04 -6.66
CA VAL A 64 0.92 10.62 -8.01
C VAL A 64 0.02 11.25 -9.06
N GLY A 65 -1.28 11.36 -8.76
CA GLY A 65 -2.31 11.72 -9.70
C GLY A 65 -3.09 10.48 -10.15
N ILE A 66 -4.43 10.59 -10.13
CA ILE A 66 -5.36 9.46 -10.31
C ILE A 66 -5.11 8.71 -11.63
N HIS A 67 -4.88 9.44 -12.72
CA HIS A 67 -4.65 8.85 -14.04
C HIS A 67 -3.41 7.95 -14.06
N ASP A 68 -2.28 8.45 -13.55
CA ASP A 68 -1.01 7.71 -13.51
C ASP A 68 -1.02 6.60 -12.45
N PHE A 69 -1.90 6.69 -11.46
CA PHE A 69 -2.06 5.69 -10.40
C PHE A 69 -2.97 4.50 -10.78
N THR A 70 -3.65 4.56 -11.93
CA THR A 70 -4.50 3.47 -12.46
C THR A 70 -3.88 2.06 -12.37
N PRO A 71 -2.62 1.80 -12.78
CA PRO A 71 -2.01 0.47 -12.67
C PRO A 71 -1.90 -0.04 -11.21
N VAL A 72 -1.81 0.87 -10.24
CA VAL A 72 -1.81 0.54 -8.81
C VAL A 72 -3.22 0.21 -8.34
N LEU A 73 -4.21 1.02 -8.69
CA LEU A 73 -5.62 0.81 -8.35
C LEU A 73 -6.15 -0.54 -8.89
N ALA A 74 -5.71 -0.95 -10.08
CA ALA A 74 -6.05 -2.25 -10.66
C ALA A 74 -5.58 -3.46 -9.81
N ARG A 75 -4.70 -3.27 -8.82
CA ARG A 75 -4.17 -4.31 -7.93
C ARG A 75 -4.53 -4.10 -6.46
N ALA A 76 -5.23 -3.01 -6.15
CA ALA A 76 -5.70 -2.71 -4.80
C ALA A 76 -6.66 -3.81 -4.30
N SER A 77 -6.67 -4.03 -2.99
CA SER A 77 -7.63 -4.93 -2.36
C SER A 77 -9.04 -4.32 -2.39
N SER A 78 -10.06 -5.15 -2.16
CA SER A 78 -11.44 -4.66 -2.05
C SER A 78 -11.62 -3.64 -0.93
N GLN A 79 -10.94 -3.82 0.21
CA GLN A 79 -10.98 -2.89 1.34
C GLN A 79 -10.33 -1.54 0.99
N GLN A 80 -9.23 -1.56 0.24
CA GLN A 80 -8.59 -0.34 -0.26
C GLN A 80 -9.51 0.40 -1.25
N TRP A 81 -10.22 -0.32 -2.11
CA TRP A 81 -11.22 0.26 -3.01
C TRP A 81 -12.41 0.86 -2.26
N GLU A 82 -12.96 0.14 -1.29
CA GLU A 82 -14.06 0.62 -0.44
C GLU A 82 -13.68 1.92 0.26
N TYR A 83 -12.50 1.98 0.88
CA TYR A 83 -12.00 3.21 1.50
C TYR A 83 -11.87 4.38 0.51
N ILE A 84 -11.28 4.16 -0.67
CA ILE A 84 -11.12 5.21 -1.68
C ILE A 84 -12.49 5.73 -2.12
N LEU A 85 -13.45 4.84 -2.39
CA LEU A 85 -14.79 5.23 -2.81
C LEU A 85 -15.55 5.97 -1.70
N ASP A 86 -15.45 5.50 -0.46
CA ASP A 86 -16.08 6.16 0.69
C ASP A 86 -15.59 7.59 0.86
N VAL A 87 -14.28 7.81 0.70
CA VAL A 87 -13.68 9.14 0.84
C VAL A 87 -13.99 10.04 -0.37
N GLU A 88 -13.89 9.54 -1.59
CA GLU A 88 -14.13 10.33 -2.82
C GLU A 88 -15.60 10.70 -3.04
N VAL A 89 -16.53 9.84 -2.60
CA VAL A 89 -17.98 10.06 -2.78
C VAL A 89 -18.55 10.94 -1.67
N TRP A 90 -17.81 11.14 -0.57
CA TRP A 90 -18.24 12.02 0.51
C TRP A 90 -18.21 13.49 0.08
N ASP A 91 -19.40 14.04 -0.22
CA ASP A 91 -19.60 15.44 -0.58
C ASP A 91 -20.04 16.20 0.68
N ASP A 92 -19.06 16.69 1.44
CA ASP A 92 -19.20 17.25 2.81
C ASP A 92 -20.19 18.45 2.91
N ASP A 93 -20.58 19.05 1.77
CA ASP A 93 -21.34 20.30 1.67
C ASP A 93 -22.85 20.13 1.33
N ARG A 94 -23.46 18.97 1.60
CA ARG A 94 -24.92 18.75 1.31
C ARG A 94 -25.86 18.78 2.51
N LEU A 95 -25.46 19.31 3.66
CA LEU A 95 -26.33 19.50 4.84
C LEU A 95 -26.52 20.97 5.21
#